data_AF-A0A673JKR0-F1
#
_entry.id   AF-A0A673JKR0-F1
#
_cell.length_a   1.000
_cell.length_b   1.000
_cell.length_c   1.000
_cell.angle_alpha   90.00
_cell.angle_beta   90.00
_cell.angle_gamma   90.00
#
_symmetry.space_group_name_H-M   'P 1'
#
loop_
_entity.id
_entity.type
_entity.pdbx_description
1 polymer ?
#
loop_
_entity_poly.entity_id
_entity_poly.type
_entity_poly.pdbx_seq_one_letter_code
_entity_poly.pdbx_strand_id
1 'polypeptide(L)' 'ILIVFFFSFFCYKPNCKYSSNICPMNYLPVCGTNGITYSNECMLASNTNILIRKPGQC' A
#
# COMPACT_ATOMS: atom_id res chain seq x y z
N ILE A 1 -2.66 -13.80 -19.67
CA ILE A 1 -2.69 -12.64 -20.60
C ILE A 1 -3.89 -11.70 -20.40
N LEU A 2 -5.08 -12.12 -19.95
CA LEU A 2 -6.19 -11.20 -19.61
C LEU A 2 -6.33 -10.82 -18.12
N ILE A 3 -5.76 -11.62 -17.21
CA ILE A 3 -5.89 -11.41 -15.76
C ILE A 3 -4.84 -10.41 -15.25
N VAL A 4 -3.65 -10.34 -15.85
CA VAL A 4 -2.57 -9.45 -15.38
C VAL A 4 -2.84 -7.98 -15.73
N PHE A 5 -3.63 -7.72 -16.77
CA PHE A 5 -4.00 -6.35 -17.17
C PHE A 5 -4.99 -5.72 -16.19
N PHE A 6 -5.97 -6.45 -15.65
CA PHE A 6 -6.89 -5.88 -14.64
C PHE A 6 -6.22 -5.62 -13.29
N PHE A 7 -5.23 -6.44 -12.90
CA PHE A 7 -4.57 -6.35 -11.59
C PHE A 7 -3.58 -5.20 -11.48
N SER A 8 -3.21 -4.55 -12.60
CA SER A 8 -2.40 -3.32 -12.59
C SER A 8 -3.23 -2.04 -12.44
N PHE A 9 -4.55 -2.12 -12.62
CA PHE A 9 -5.45 -0.95 -12.59
C PHE A 9 -6.23 -0.80 -11.28
N PHE A 10 -6.45 -1.88 -10.54
CA PHE A 10 -7.19 -1.81 -9.28
C PHE A 10 -6.24 -1.54 -8.12
N CYS A 11 -6.12 -0.26 -7.77
CA CYS A 11 -5.51 0.12 -6.51
C CYS A 11 -6.48 -0.18 -5.35
N TYR A 12 -5.98 -0.61 -4.20
CA TYR A 12 -6.81 -0.91 -3.03
C TYR A 12 -6.46 -0.04 -1.82
N LYS A 13 -7.44 0.16 -0.94
CA LYS A 13 -7.29 1.02 0.25
C LYS A 13 -6.49 0.27 1.33
N PRO A 14 -5.52 0.92 1.99
CA PRO A 14 -4.78 0.31 3.08
C PRO A 14 -5.68 0.03 4.28
N ASN A 15 -5.33 -1.00 5.05
CA ASN A 15 -6.05 -1.43 6.23
C ASN A 15 -5.73 -0.52 7.44
N CYS A 16 -6.70 0.30 7.85
CA CYS A 16 -6.60 1.21 9.00
C CYS A 16 -6.81 0.53 10.36
N LYS A 17 -6.47 -0.76 10.51
CA LYS A 17 -6.65 -1.50 11.78
C LYS A 17 -5.79 -0.96 12.93
N TYR A 18 -4.76 -0.19 12.62
CA TYR A 18 -3.83 0.35 13.58
C TYR A 18 -4.28 1.73 14.06
N SER A 19 -4.35 1.92 15.38
CA SER A 19 -4.40 3.27 15.96
C SER A 19 -3.16 4.01 15.46
N SER A 20 -3.31 5.23 14.99
CA SER A 20 -2.36 6.04 14.19
C SER A 20 -0.93 6.16 14.75
N ASN A 21 -0.66 5.65 15.95
CA ASN A 21 0.63 5.66 16.63
C ASN A 21 1.27 4.28 16.83
N ILE A 22 0.61 3.17 16.46
CA ILE A 22 1.11 1.80 16.68
C ILE A 22 1.12 1.05 15.34
N CYS A 23 2.18 1.23 14.55
CA CYS A 23 2.45 0.39 13.39
C CYS A 23 3.45 -0.72 13.75
N PRO A 24 3.26 -1.96 13.28
CA PRO A 24 4.28 -2.99 13.40
C PRO A 24 5.56 -2.57 12.66
N MET A 25 6.72 -2.93 13.20
CA MET A 25 8.03 -2.69 12.57
C MET A 25 8.37 -3.78 11.54
N ASN A 26 7.37 -4.46 10.99
CA ASN A 26 7.58 -5.42 9.92
C ASN A 26 7.94 -4.70 8.63
N TYR A 27 8.94 -5.24 7.93
CA TYR A 27 9.31 -4.76 6.60
C TYR A 27 8.52 -5.55 5.55
N LEU A 28 7.42 -4.98 5.09
CA LEU A 28 6.55 -5.52 4.05
C LEU A 28 6.24 -4.39 3.05
N PRO A 29 7.20 -4.05 2.17
CA PRO A 29 7.10 -2.84 1.37
C PRO A 29 5.88 -2.86 0.45
N VAL A 30 5.29 -1.69 0.24
CA VAL A 30 4.16 -1.49 -0.68
C VAL A 30 4.38 -0.25 -1.54
N CYS A 31 3.95 -0.31 -2.79
CA CYS A 31 4.01 0.82 -3.72
C CYS A 31 2.69 1.59 -3.69
N GLY A 32 2.75 2.87 -3.32
CA GLY A 32 1.60 3.76 -3.38
C GLY A 32 1.25 4.19 -4.81
N THR A 33 0.03 4.67 -5.00
CA THR A 33 -0.40 5.32 -6.25
C THR A 33 0.40 6.56 -6.61
N ASN A 34 1.08 7.15 -5.62
CA ASN A 34 1.99 8.28 -5.80
C ASN A 34 3.41 7.86 -6.25
N GLY A 35 3.67 6.57 -6.46
CA GLY A 35 4.99 6.07 -6.85
C GLY A 35 6.01 6.03 -5.72
N ILE A 36 5.59 6.22 -4.46
CA ILE A 36 6.46 6.10 -3.29
C ILE A 36 6.34 4.71 -2.69
N THR A 37 7.48 4.15 -2.31
CA THR A 37 7.56 2.91 -1.53
C THR A 37 7.40 3.21 -0.05
N TYR A 38 6.47 2.54 0.61
CA TYR A 38 6.28 2.60 2.06
C TYR A 38 6.78 1.29 2.68
N SER A 39 7.43 1.35 3.84
CA SER A 39 8.02 0.17 4.48
C SER A 39 6.98 -0.89 4.89
N ASN A 40 5.74 -0.47 5.14
CA ASN A 40 4.60 -1.35 5.32
C ASN A 40 3.28 -0.63 5.01
N GLU A 41 2.21 -1.42 4.89
CA GLU A 41 0.84 -0.93 4.66
C GLU A 41 0.37 0.05 5.74
N CYS A 42 0.76 -0.15 7.01
CA CYS A 42 0.39 0.74 8.11
C CYS A 42 0.99 2.14 7.95
N MET A 43 2.26 2.24 7.53
CA MET A 43 2.91 3.52 7.22
C MET A 43 2.24 4.23 6.05
N LEU A 44 1.73 3.50 5.06
CA LEU A 44 0.92 4.07 3.98
C LEU A 44 -0.46 4.52 4.50
N ALA A 45 -1.09 3.76 5.40
CA ALA A 45 -2.43 4.02 5.95
C ALA A 45 -2.57 5.38 6.66
N SER A 46 -1.46 5.95 7.14
CA SER A 46 -1.42 7.34 7.64
C SER A 46 -1.79 8.38 6.56
N ASN A 47 -1.76 8.01 5.28
CA ASN A 47 -2.10 8.86 4.14
C ASN A 47 -3.46 8.45 3.57
N THR A 48 -4.48 9.26 3.79
CA THR A 48 -5.86 8.94 3.40
C THR A 48 -6.13 8.99 1.89
N ASN A 49 -5.27 9.67 1.13
CA ASN A 49 -5.41 9.88 -0.32
C ASN A 49 -4.55 8.94 -1.17
N ILE A 50 -3.84 8.00 -0.55
CA ILE A 50 -2.91 7.11 -1.25
C ILE A 50 -3.45 5.69 -1.17
N LEU A 51 -3.52 5.04 -2.33
CA LEU A 51 -3.94 3.65 -2.44
C LEU A 51 -2.70 2.78 -2.70
N ILE A 52 -2.78 1.49 -2.38
CA ILE A 52 -1.73 0.54 -2.73
C ILE A 52 -1.92 0.15 -4.21
N ARG A 53 -0.91 0.41 -5.02
CA ARG A 53 -0.84 0.03 -6.43
C ARG A 53 -0.35 -1.40 -6.60
N LYS A 54 0.71 -1.77 -5.87
CA LYS A 54 1.26 -3.15 -5.85
C LYS A 54 1.95 -3.43 -4.51
N PRO A 55 1.97 -4.70 -4.05
CA PRO A 55 2.90 -5.11 -3.01
C PRO A 55 4.35 -5.04 -3.54
N GLY A 56 5.30 -4.87 -2.62
CA GLY A 56 6.71 -4.65 -2.92
C GLY A 56 7.06 -3.17 -3.10
N GLN A 57 8.32 -2.91 -3.44
CA GLN A 57 8.78 -1.57 -3.79
C GLN A 57 8.15 -1.13 -5.12
N CYS A 58 7.95 0.18 -5.31
CA CYS A 58 7.76 0.77 -6.63
C CYS A 58 9.01 0.45 -7.48
#